data_AF-R0KUV7-F1
#
_entry.id   AF-R0KUV7-F1
#
_cell.length_a   1.000
_cell.length_b   1.000
_cell.length_c   1.000
_cell.angle_alpha   90.00
_cell.angle_beta   90.00
_cell.angle_gamma   90.00
#
_symmetry.space_group_name_H-M   'P 1'
#
loop_
_entity.id
_entity.type
_entity.pdbx_description
1 polymer ?
#
loop_
_entity_poly.entity_id
_entity_poly.type
_entity_poly.pdbx_seq_one_letter_code
_entity_poly.pdbx_strand_id
1 'polypeptide(L)' 'RAKIDDPEDSKPEDWDKPEHIPDPDAKKPEDWDEEMDGEWEPPVIQNPEYKGEWRPRQID' A
#
# COMPACT_ATOMS: atom_id res chain seq x y z
N ARG A 1 -8.02 -18.12 30.43
CA ARG A 1 -6.83 -18.18 29.57
C ARG A 1 -6.60 -16.77 29.04
N ALA A 2 -5.39 -16.24 29.24
CA ALA A 2 -5.02 -14.95 28.70
C ALA A 2 -4.56 -15.21 27.27
N LYS A 3 -5.22 -14.60 26.29
CA LYS A 3 -4.74 -14.62 24.91
C LYS A 3 -3.57 -13.65 24.85
N ILE A 4 -2.36 -14.19 24.74
CA ILE A 4 -1.16 -13.38 24.65
C ILE A 4 -0.88 -13.20 23.15
N ASP A 5 -0.54 -11.98 22.74
CA ASP A 5 -0.09 -11.72 21.38
C ASP A 5 1.24 -12.47 21.16
N ASP A 6 1.34 -13.20 20.04
CA ASP A 6 2.52 -14.00 19.74
C ASP A 6 3.75 -13.09 19.50
N PRO A 7 4.80 -13.17 20.34
CA PRO A 7 5.98 -12.32 20.19
C PRO A 7 6.87 -12.73 19.00
N GLU A 8 6.69 -13.91 18.43
CA GLU A 8 7.39 -14.35 17.21
C GLU A 8 6.61 -14.01 15.93
N ASP A 9 5.30 -13.74 16.04
CA ASP A 9 4.47 -13.26 14.93
C ASP A 9 4.72 -11.75 14.76
N SER A 10 5.68 -11.40 13.91
CA SER A 10 5.95 -10.01 13.53
C SER A 10 5.26 -9.67 12.21
N LYS A 11 4.73 -8.45 12.09
CA LYS A 11 4.18 -7.94 10.82
C LYS A 11 5.26 -8.08 9.73
N PRO A 12 5.01 -8.85 8.65
CA PRO A 12 5.94 -8.90 7.53
C PRO A 12 6.10 -7.49 6.93
N GLU A 13 7.31 -7.07 6.56
CA GLU A 13 7.50 -5.80 5.84
C GLU A 13 6.67 -5.76 4.55
N ASP A 14 6.45 -6.93 3.93
CA ASP A 14 5.59 -7.12 2.75
C ASP A 14 4.09 -6.93 3.04
N TRP A 15 3.69 -6.84 4.31
CA TRP A 15 2.30 -6.60 4.73
C TRP A 15 2.01 -5.12 4.97
N ASP A 16 3.01 -4.32 5.34
CA ASP A 16 2.86 -2.86 5.53
C ASP A 16 2.83 -2.09 4.20
N LYS A 17 2.42 -2.76 3.12
CA LYS A 17 2.24 -2.11 1.84
C LYS A 17 1.08 -1.11 1.94
N PRO A 18 1.18 0.08 1.35
CA PRO A 18 0.12 1.07 1.41
C PRO A 18 -1.11 0.57 0.63
N GLU A 19 -2.30 0.93 1.12
CA GLU A 19 -3.59 0.59 0.48
C GLU A 19 -3.70 1.19 -0.93
N HIS A 20 -3.09 2.36 -1.13
CA HIS A 20 -3.05 3.06 -2.39
C HIS A 20 -1.58 3.24 -2.82
N ILE A 21 -1.25 2.79 -4.02
CA ILE A 21 0.06 2.98 -4.66
C ILE A 21 -0.10 3.86 -5.90
N PRO A 22 0.90 4.68 -6.27
CA PRO A 22 0.89 5.33 -7.58
C PRO A 22 0.86 4.26 -8.67
N ASP A 23 -0.02 4.45 -9.65
CA ASP A 23 -0.19 3.50 -10.74
C ASP A 23 1.10 3.39 -11.58
N PRO A 24 1.80 2.25 -11.56
CA PRO A 24 3.03 2.07 -12.34
C PRO A 24 2.76 1.94 -13.84
N ASP A 25 1.52 1.61 -14.23
CA ASP A 25 1.07 1.52 -15.61
C ASP A 25 0.52 2.86 -16.13
N ALA A 26 0.16 3.78 -15.22
CA ALA A 26 -0.20 5.13 -15.61
C ALA A 26 1.01 5.84 -16.20
N LYS A 27 0.80 6.39 -17.39
CA LYS A 27 1.79 7.23 -18.07
C LYS A 27 1.21 8.61 -18.22
N LYS A 28 2.10 9.61 -18.14
CA LYS A 28 1.76 10.99 -18.46
C LYS A 28 1.08 11.02 -19.83
N PRO A 29 -0.14 11.59 -19.93
CA PRO A 29 -0.82 11.74 -21.21
C PRO A 29 0.06 12.50 -22.20
N GLU A 30 0.00 12.14 -23.48
CA GLU A 30 0.73 12.88 -24.53
C GLU A 30 0.24 14.33 -24.65
N ASP A 31 -1.02 14.58 -24.28
CA ASP A 31 -1.63 15.92 -24.22
C ASP A 31 -1.34 16.68 -22.90
N TRP A 32 -0.54 16.13 -21.97
CA TRP A 32 -0.20 16.81 -20.72
C TRP A 32 0.96 17.79 -20.90
N ASP A 33 0.74 19.04 -20.50
CA ASP A 33 1.74 20.11 -20.59
C ASP A 33 2.26 20.48 -19.20
N GLU A 34 3.52 20.15 -18.88
CA GLU A 34 4.11 20.42 -17.56
C GLU A 34 4.36 21.91 -17.29
N GLU A 35 4.43 22.77 -18.32
CA GLU A 35 4.55 24.22 -18.14
C GLU A 35 3.20 24.87 -17.84
N MET A 36 2.11 24.35 -18.41
CA MET A 36 0.77 24.90 -18.24
C MET A 36 -0.01 24.27 -17.08
N ASP A 37 0.05 22.94 -16.95
CA ASP A 37 -0.65 22.15 -15.93
C ASP A 37 0.25 21.79 -14.72
N GLY A 38 1.57 21.84 -14.87
CA GLY A 38 2.54 21.51 -13.81
C GLY A 38 3.01 20.04 -13.82
N GLU A 39 3.68 19.62 -12.74
CA GLU A 39 4.17 18.25 -12.59
C GLU A 39 2.99 17.26 -12.60
N TRP A 40 3.04 16.28 -13.51
CA TRP A 40 2.00 15.27 -13.62
C TRP A 40 2.12 14.27 -12.46
N GLU A 41 1.07 14.14 -11.66
CA GLU A 41 0.98 13.11 -10.62
C GLU A 41 0.18 11.89 -11.13
N PRO A 42 0.76 10.68 -11.08
CA PRO A 42 0.05 9.47 -11.49
C PRO A 42 -1.15 9.22 -10.57
N PRO A 43 -2.27 8.69 -11.09
CA PRO A 43 -3.39 8.30 -10.28
C PRO A 43 -2.96 7.24 -9.26
N VAL A 44 -3.51 7.33 -8.04
CA VAL A 44 -3.32 6.30 -7.03
C VAL A 44 -4.32 5.16 -7.27
N ILE A 45 -3.82 3.94 -7.36
CA ILE A 45 -4.62 2.73 -7.52
C ILE A 45 -4.64 1.92 -6.24
N GLN A 46 -5.70 1.14 -6.06
CA GLN A 46 -5.79 0.16 -4.99
C GLN A 46 -4.65 -0.85 -5.17
N ASN A 47 -3.77 -0.93 -4.18
CA ASN A 47 -2.65 -1.85 -4.23
C ASN A 47 -3.16 -3.29 -4.20
N PRO A 48 -2.94 -4.10 -5.25
CA PRO A 48 -3.37 -5.49 -5.28
C PRO A 48 -2.64 -6.35 -4.23
N GLU A 49 -1.49 -5.87 -3.75
CA GLU A 49 -0.72 -6.51 -2.68
C GLU A 49 -1.09 -5.99 -1.28
N TYR A 50 -2.06 -5.08 -1.16
CA TYR A 50 -2.58 -4.66 0.14
C TYR A 50 -3.33 -5.82 0.80
N LYS A 51 -2.73 -6.38 1.85
CA LYS A 51 -3.27 -7.52 2.58
C LYS A 51 -4.23 -7.12 3.72
N GLY A 52 -4.49 -5.81 3.90
CA GLY A 52 -5.36 -5.27 4.95
C GLY A 52 -4.63 -5.00 6.27
N GLU A 53 -5.37 -4.64 7.33
CA GLU A 53 -4.79 -4.51 8.66
C GLU A 53 -4.23 -5.86 9.13
N TRP A 54 -2.91 -5.92 9.31
CA TRP A 54 -2.27 -7.09 9.90
C TRP A 54 -2.81 -7.31 11.31
N ARG A 55 -3.16 -8.55 11.64
CA ARG A 55 -3.56 -8.93 12.99
C ARG A 55 -2.65 -10.05 13.48
N PRO A 56 -1.98 -9.87 14.63
CA PRO A 56 -1.14 -10.91 15.19
C PRO A 56 -2.00 -12.14 15.49
N ARG A 57 -1.41 -13.32 15.35
CA ARG A 57 -2.05 -14.55 15.81
C ARG A 57 -2.19 -14.50 17.34
N GLN A 58 -3.40 -14.80 17.82
CA GLN A 58 -3.64 -14.95 19.25
C GLN A 58 -3.45 -16.41 19.66
N ILE A 59 -2.57 -16.65 20.63
CA ILE A 59 -2.32 -17.96 21.24
C ILE A 59 -2.97 -18.01 22.65
N ASP A 60 -3.38 -19.19 23.11
CA ASP A 60 -4.27 -19.41 24.28
C ASP A 60 -3.70 -20.34 25.38
#